data_AF-A0A395HQJ5-F1
#
_entry.id   AF-A0A395HQJ5-F1
#
_cell.length_a   1.000
_cell.length_b   1.000
_cell.length_c   1.000
_cell.angle_alpha   90.00
_cell.angle_beta   90.00
_cell.angle_gamma   90.00
#
_symmetry.space_group_name_H-M   'P 1'
#
loop_
_entity.id
_entity.type
_entity.pdbx_description
1 polymer ?
#
loop_
_entity_poly.entity_id
_entity_poly.type
_entity_poly.pdbx_seq_one_letter_code
_entity_poly.pdbx_strand_id
1 'polypeptide(L)'
;MATPPLLRLIPVATSKSRVASQLPKRYSLQIACNVKPNGSNNREGIISINTDRVDVCVAAVPRNGEANTAVSRVLAQAFKVPKSDVEVIRGLKSRDKTLSIANLDIGSQSEDEFLQQAHEKLKNALV
;
A
#
# COMPACT_ATOMS: atom_id res chain seq x y z
N MET A 1 -13.41 -16.18 -9.06
CA MET A 1 -13.28 -14.74 -9.38
C MET A 1 -11.92 -14.33 -8.86
N ALA A 2 -10.98 -14.06 -9.77
CA ALA A 2 -9.56 -13.98 -9.47
C ALA A 2 -9.27 -12.74 -8.61
N THR A 3 -8.68 -12.94 -7.43
CA THR A 3 -8.10 -11.87 -6.62
C THR A 3 -7.23 -11.00 -7.54
N PRO A 4 -7.52 -9.69 -7.68
CA PRO A 4 -6.68 -8.84 -8.50
C PRO A 4 -5.26 -8.87 -7.90
N PRO A 5 -4.21 -9.24 -8.67
CA PRO A 5 -2.86 -9.43 -8.15
C PRO A 5 -2.22 -8.16 -7.57
N LEU A 6 -2.92 -7.02 -7.67
CA LEU A 6 -2.61 -5.71 -7.09
C LEU A 6 -2.48 -5.73 -5.57
N LEU A 7 -3.45 -6.38 -4.91
CA LEU A 7 -3.71 -6.25 -3.49
C LEU A 7 -3.74 -7.63 -2.86
N ARG A 8 -2.80 -7.91 -1.97
CA ARG A 8 -2.80 -9.15 -1.18
C ARG A 8 -2.97 -8.83 0.27
N LEU A 9 -4.07 -9.31 0.84
CA LEU A 9 -4.29 -9.26 2.26
C LEU A 9 -3.67 -10.49 2.92
N ILE A 10 -2.82 -10.30 3.93
CA ILE A 10 -2.16 -11.37 4.67
C ILE A 10 -2.54 -11.22 6.14
N PRO A 11 -3.17 -12.22 6.78
CA PRO A 11 -3.42 -12.18 8.21
C PRO A 11 -2.10 -12.28 8.98
N VAL A 12 -1.81 -11.28 9.81
CA VAL A 12 -0.64 -11.28 10.68
C VAL A 12 -1.02 -11.96 11.98
N ALA A 13 -0.63 -13.23 12.13
CA ALA A 13 -0.69 -13.92 13.41
C ALA A 13 0.30 -13.25 14.37
N THR A 14 -0.17 -12.32 15.19
CA THR A 14 0.67 -11.64 16.18
C THR A 14 1.15 -12.66 17.21
N SER A 15 2.44 -13.02 17.16
CA SER A 15 3.07 -13.85 18.17
C SER A 15 3.13 -13.10 19.50
N LYS A 16 2.51 -13.69 20.54
CA LYS A 16 2.58 -13.35 21.97
C LYS A 16 1.95 -12.01 22.39
N SER A 17 0.68 -12.05 22.79
CA SER A 17 0.22 -11.22 23.92
C SER A 17 -0.51 -12.11 24.92
N ARG A 18 -0.05 -12.09 26.18
CA ARG A 18 -0.50 -12.92 27.30
C ARG A 18 -1.81 -12.42 27.94
N VAL A 19 -2.68 -11.76 27.19
CA VAL A 19 -3.97 -11.24 27.69
C VAL A 19 -5.07 -11.75 26.77
N ALA A 20 -5.75 -12.79 27.26
CA ALA A 20 -6.87 -13.43 26.60
C ALA A 20 -8.13 -12.57 26.74
N SER A 21 -8.31 -11.62 25.83
CA SER A 21 -9.61 -10.97 25.58
C SER A 21 -9.48 -10.11 24.32
N GLN A 22 -9.93 -10.66 23.18
CA GLN A 22 -10.13 -9.96 21.89
C GLN A 22 -8.90 -9.20 21.35
N LEU A 23 -7.89 -9.90 20.84
CA LEU A 23 -6.94 -9.21 19.95
C LEU A 23 -7.62 -8.93 18.61
N PRO A 24 -7.56 -7.70 18.09
CA PRO A 24 -7.98 -7.41 16.72
C PRO A 24 -7.19 -8.31 15.76
N LYS A 25 -7.89 -8.95 14.82
CA LYS A 25 -7.22 -9.65 13.72
C LYS A 25 -6.46 -8.60 12.91
N ARG A 26 -5.14 -8.53 13.10
CA ARG A 26 -4.29 -7.61 12.34
C ARG A 26 -4.01 -8.20 10.98
N TYR A 27 -4.21 -7.41 9.95
CA TYR A 27 -3.88 -7.76 8.58
C TYR A 27 -2.77 -6.88 8.05
N SER A 28 -2.01 -7.41 7.10
CA SER A 28 -1.07 -6.66 6.28
C SER A 28 -1.52 -6.68 4.82
N LEU A 29 -1.65 -5.50 4.22
CA LEU A 29 -2.02 -5.33 2.82
C LEU A 29 -0.77 -5.08 2.00
N GLN A 30 -0.43 -6.01 1.12
CA GLN A 30 0.62 -5.83 0.14
C GLN A 30 0.06 -5.23 -1.14
N ILE A 31 0.72 -4.18 -1.63
CA ILE A 31 0.34 -3.41 -2.80
C ILE A 31 1.49 -3.41 -3.79
N ALA A 32 1.26 -3.99 -4.97
CA ALA A 32 2.20 -3.89 -6.07
C ALA A 32 2.04 -2.55 -6.80
N CYS A 33 3.11 -1.79 -6.88
CA CYS A 33 3.13 -0.51 -7.57
C CYS A 33 4.37 -0.35 -8.45
N ASN A 34 4.25 0.51 -9.46
CA ASN A 34 5.32 0.92 -10.33
C ASN A 34 5.59 2.41 -10.11
N VAL A 35 6.77 2.72 -9.58
CA VAL A 35 7.18 4.07 -9.23
C VAL A 35 7.87 4.72 -10.41
N LYS A 36 7.33 5.86 -10.85
CA LYS A 36 7.91 6.74 -11.85
C LYS A 36 8.55 7.94 -11.12
N PRO A 37 9.87 7.88 -10.84
CA PRO A 37 10.57 8.98 -10.18
C PRO A 37 10.83 10.14 -11.14
N ASN A 38 11.28 11.28 -10.61
CA ASN A 38 11.50 12.52 -11.36
C ASN A 38 10.22 13.06 -12.02
N GLY A 39 9.07 12.86 -11.38
CA GLY A 39 7.81 13.47 -11.77
C GLY A 39 7.79 14.98 -11.53
N SER A 40 6.92 15.70 -12.24
CA SER A 40 6.61 17.08 -11.86
C SER A 40 5.86 17.09 -10.54
N ASN A 41 6.15 18.06 -9.66
CA ASN A 41 5.49 18.22 -8.36
C ASN A 41 3.95 18.31 -8.47
N ASN A 42 3.46 18.86 -9.59
CA ASN A 42 2.02 18.98 -9.87
C ASN A 42 1.34 17.65 -10.27
N ARG A 43 2.11 16.60 -10.54
CA ARG A 43 1.62 15.26 -10.91
C ARG A 43 2.07 14.20 -9.92
N GLU A 44 2.53 14.59 -8.73
CA GLU A 44 2.90 13.64 -7.67
C GLU A 44 1.64 12.97 -7.14
N GLY A 45 1.58 11.64 -7.21
CA GLY A 45 0.37 10.89 -6.87
C GLY A 45 0.21 9.58 -7.63
N ILE A 46 -0.97 8.98 -7.51
CA ILE A 46 -1.36 7.78 -8.25
C ILE A 46 -1.81 8.23 -9.65
N ILE A 47 -1.13 7.74 -10.69
CA ILE A 47 -1.40 8.16 -12.07
C ILE A 47 -2.42 7.24 -12.74
N SER A 48 -2.26 5.94 -12.52
CA SER A 48 -3.08 4.91 -13.15
C SER A 48 -3.07 3.64 -12.31
N ILE A 49 -4.15 2.88 -12.39
CA ILE A 49 -4.27 1.57 -11.75
C ILE A 49 -4.42 0.55 -12.88
N ASN A 50 -3.39 -0.28 -13.08
CA ASN A 50 -3.48 -1.41 -14.01
C ASN A 50 -4.12 -2.61 -13.30
N THR A 51 -4.28 -3.72 -14.03
CA THR A 51 -4.79 -4.98 -13.49
C THR A 51 -3.83 -5.65 -12.50
N ASP A 52 -2.52 -5.41 -12.64
CA ASP A 52 -1.48 -6.05 -11.82
C ASP A 52 -0.66 -5.09 -10.95
N ARG A 53 -0.56 -3.81 -11.34
CA ARG A 53 0.20 -2.79 -10.59
C ARG A 53 -0.45 -1.41 -10.59
N VAL A 54 -0.22 -0.67 -9.52
CA VAL A 54 -0.57 0.75 -9.42
C VAL A 54 0.61 1.62 -9.88
N ASP A 55 0.44 2.46 -10.88
CA ASP A 55 1.46 3.44 -11.28
C ASP A 55 1.42 4.66 -10.36
N VAL A 56 2.56 4.97 -9.74
CA VAL A 56 2.71 6.11 -8.84
C VAL A 56 3.82 7.02 -9.36
N CYS A 57 3.49 8.30 -9.56
CA CYS A 57 4.46 9.33 -9.86
C CYS A 57 4.98 9.93 -8.57
N VAL A 58 6.29 10.09 -8.46
CA VAL A 58 6.90 10.82 -7.35
C VAL A 58 7.86 11.87 -7.90
N ALA A 59 7.83 13.07 -7.33
CA ALA A 59 8.79 14.11 -7.66
C ALA A 59 10.21 13.77 -7.15
N ALA A 60 10.29 12.90 -6.16
CA ALA A 60 11.55 12.45 -5.58
C ALA A 60 12.45 11.73 -6.59
N VAL A 61 13.74 11.97 -6.42
CA VAL A 61 14.82 11.39 -7.23
C VAL A 61 15.07 9.94 -6.75
N PRO A 62 15.42 8.97 -7.61
CA PRO A 62 15.70 7.61 -7.18
C PRO A 62 17.11 7.50 -6.57
N ARG A 63 17.50 8.44 -5.69
CA ARG A 63 18.79 8.49 -4.99
C ARG A 63 18.54 8.38 -3.48
N ASN A 64 19.43 7.69 -2.76
CA ASN A 64 19.40 7.56 -1.30
C ASN A 64 18.06 7.08 -0.70
N GLY A 65 17.21 6.39 -1.48
CA GLY A 65 15.91 5.93 -0.99
C GLY A 65 14.82 7.01 -0.92
N GLU A 66 15.04 8.22 -1.43
CA GLU A 66 14.03 9.29 -1.42
C GLU A 66 12.76 8.88 -2.16
N ALA A 67 12.89 8.19 -3.29
CA ALA A 67 11.75 7.61 -4.01
C ALA A 67 10.98 6.55 -3.20
N ASN A 68 11.59 5.90 -2.19
CA ASN A 68 10.91 4.96 -1.29
C ASN A 68 10.07 5.73 -0.25
N THR A 69 10.64 6.79 0.30
CA THR A 69 9.94 7.66 1.25
C THR A 69 8.80 8.44 0.59
N ALA A 70 8.99 8.88 -0.65
CA ALA A 70 7.94 9.57 -1.40
C ALA A 70 6.77 8.64 -1.75
N VAL A 71 7.05 7.43 -2.26
CA VAL A 71 5.97 6.48 -2.59
C VAL A 71 5.20 6.04 -1.33
N SER A 72 5.89 5.81 -0.21
CA SER A 72 5.22 5.46 1.04
C SER A 72 4.36 6.61 1.55
N ARG A 73 4.80 7.86 1.37
CA ARG A 73 4.01 9.06 1.70
C ARG A 73 2.75 9.19 0.83
N VAL A 74 2.87 9.02 -0.49
CA VAL A 74 1.72 9.08 -1.41
C VAL A 74 0.69 8.01 -1.06
N LEU A 75 1.12 6.77 -0.85
CA LEU A 75 0.23 5.68 -0.45
C LEU A 75 -0.38 5.90 0.94
N ALA A 76 0.41 6.35 1.92
CA ALA A 76 -0.08 6.65 3.26
C ALA A 76 -1.20 7.71 3.21
N GLN A 77 -1.04 8.74 2.38
CA GLN A 77 -2.07 9.77 2.18
C GLN A 77 -3.32 9.22 1.47
N ALA A 78 -3.15 8.42 0.42
CA ALA A 78 -4.26 7.81 -0.31
C ALA A 78 -5.11 6.88 0.58
N PHE A 79 -4.46 6.08 1.43
CA PHE A 79 -5.13 5.15 2.34
C PHE A 79 -5.50 5.75 3.70
N LYS A 80 -5.07 6.99 3.99
CA LYS A 80 -5.19 7.64 5.30
C LYS A 80 -4.62 6.81 6.45
N VAL A 81 -3.48 6.16 6.20
CA VAL A 81 -2.74 5.36 7.19
C VAL A 81 -1.46 6.08 7.61
N PRO A 82 -0.92 5.84 8.81
CA PRO A 82 0.33 6.44 9.21
C PRO A 82 1.48 5.87 8.37
N LYS A 83 2.47 6.73 8.05
CA LYS A 83 3.68 6.33 7.32
C LYS A 83 4.45 5.17 7.97
N SER A 84 4.32 5.00 9.29
CA SER A 84 4.97 3.94 10.05
C SER A 84 4.42 2.56 9.74
N ASP A 85 3.17 2.49 9.27
CA ASP A 85 2.52 1.25 8.88
C ASP A 85 2.83 0.88 7.42
N VAL A 86 3.39 1.81 6.64
CA VAL A 86 3.71 1.61 5.22
C VAL A 86 5.20 1.38 5.02
N GLU A 87 5.56 0.18 4.59
CA GLU A 87 6.95 -0.21 4.32
C GLU A 87 7.13 -0.73 2.89
N VAL A 88 8.33 -0.58 2.34
CA VAL A 88 8.68 -1.15 1.03
C VAL A 88 9.34 -2.52 1.25
N ILE A 89 8.61 -3.59 0.98
CA ILE A 89 9.10 -4.98 1.19
C ILE A 89 9.88 -5.52 -0.01
N ARG A 90 9.60 -5.02 -1.23
CA ARG A 90 10.33 -5.39 -2.46
C ARG A 90 10.53 -4.20 -3.36
N GLY A 91 11.58 -4.26 -4.18
CA GLY A 91 11.84 -3.25 -5.21
C GLY A 91 12.63 -2.04 -4.73
N LEU A 92 13.41 -2.15 -3.65
CA LEU A 92 14.21 -1.03 -3.12
C LEU A 92 15.15 -0.38 -4.16
N LYS A 93 15.62 -1.16 -5.13
CA LYS A 93 16.50 -0.72 -6.24
C LYS A 93 15.79 -0.69 -7.61
N SER A 94 14.49 -1.00 -7.67
CA SER A 94 13.71 -1.08 -8.91
C SER A 94 12.60 -0.03 -8.94
N ARG A 95 12.08 0.24 -10.14
CA ARG A 95 10.86 1.04 -10.32
C ARG A 95 9.64 0.26 -9.85
N ASP A 96 9.64 -1.05 -10.07
CA ASP A 96 8.62 -1.94 -9.55
C ASP A 96 8.83 -2.20 -8.06
N LYS A 97 7.87 -1.79 -7.24
CA LYS A 97 7.93 -1.89 -5.79
C LYS A 97 6.71 -2.63 -5.26
N THR A 98 6.91 -3.32 -4.16
CA THR A 98 5.81 -3.86 -3.37
C THR A 98 5.86 -3.20 -2.02
N LEU A 99 4.80 -2.49 -1.68
CA LEU A 99 4.62 -1.93 -0.35
C LEU A 99 3.76 -2.87 0.48
N SER A 100 3.99 -2.87 1.78
CA SER A 100 3.18 -3.55 2.76
C SER A 100 2.63 -2.51 3.72
N ILE A 101 1.32 -2.52 3.92
CA ILE A 101 0.61 -1.72 4.90
C ILE A 101 0.24 -2.65 6.05
N ALA A 102 0.94 -2.54 7.17
CA ALA A 102 0.68 -3.34 8.37
C ALA A 102 -0.47 -2.73 9.21
N ASN A 103 -0.88 -3.47 10.24
CA ASN A 103 -1.79 -2.99 11.28
C ASN A 103 -3.19 -2.57 10.77
N LEU A 104 -3.67 -3.23 9.71
CA LEU A 104 -5.02 -3.02 9.22
C LEU A 104 -6.01 -3.85 10.03
N ASP A 105 -7.03 -3.18 10.54
CA ASP A 105 -8.17 -3.82 11.19
C ASP A 105 -9.34 -3.84 10.21
N ILE A 106 -9.83 -5.05 9.91
CA ILE A 106 -10.95 -5.27 8.99
C ILE A 106 -12.27 -5.42 9.77
N GLY A 107 -12.19 -5.45 11.11
CA GLY A 107 -13.33 -5.62 11.99
C GLY A 107 -14.17 -6.84 11.62
N SER A 108 -15.42 -6.58 11.23
CA SER A 108 -16.41 -7.59 10.81
C SER A 108 -16.55 -7.74 9.29
N GLN A 109 -15.80 -6.97 8.50
CA GLN A 109 -15.90 -7.00 7.04
C GLN A 109 -15.19 -8.24 6.46
N SER A 110 -15.63 -8.69 5.29
CA SER A 110 -14.97 -9.80 4.59
C SER A 110 -13.66 -9.33 3.94
N GLU A 111 -12.68 -10.24 3.80
CA GLU A 111 -11.38 -9.93 3.18
C GLU A 111 -11.56 -9.37 1.75
N ASP A 112 -12.48 -9.96 0.98
CA ASP A 112 -12.83 -9.51 -0.36
C ASP A 112 -13.44 -8.10 -0.39
N GLU A 113 -14.33 -7.76 0.55
CA GLU A 113 -14.94 -6.43 0.63
C GLU A 113 -13.90 -5.36 0.92
N PHE A 114 -12.96 -5.65 1.83
CA PHE A 114 -11.87 -4.75 2.16
C PHE A 114 -10.95 -4.52 0.95
N LEU A 115 -10.62 -5.58 0.19
CA LEU A 115 -9.84 -5.49 -1.03
C LEU A 115 -10.55 -4.64 -2.09
N GLN A 116 -11.86 -4.82 -2.26
CA GLN A 116 -12.67 -3.99 -3.16
C GLN A 116 -12.69 -2.53 -2.71
N GLN A 117 -12.89 -2.27 -1.43
CA GLN A 117 -12.90 -0.91 -0.89
C GLN A 117 -11.54 -0.23 -1.05
N ALA A 118 -10.44 -0.97 -0.82
CA ALA A 118 -9.08 -0.49 -1.05
C ALA A 118 -8.85 -0.15 -2.53
N HIS A 119 -9.34 -0.98 -3.45
CA HIS A 119 -9.28 -0.73 -4.89
C HIS A 119 -10.06 0.53 -5.30
N GLU A 120 -11.27 0.71 -4.78
CA GLU A 120 -12.08 1.90 -5.03
C GLU A 120 -11.46 3.17 -4.41
N LYS A 121 -10.84 3.07 -3.23
CA LYS A 121 -10.07 4.17 -2.65
C LYS A 121 -8.90 4.58 -3.54
N LEU A 122 -8.18 3.62 -4.10
CA LEU A 122 -7.10 3.89 -5.05
C LEU A 122 -7.63 4.63 -6.28
N LYS A 123 -8.76 4.20 -6.85
CA LYS A 123 -9.39 4.89 -8.00
C LYS A 123 -9.77 6.32 -7.68
N ASN A 124 -10.32 6.56 -6.49
CA ASN A 124 -10.67 7.90 -6.04
C ASN A 124 -9.44 8.78 -5.71
N ALA A 125 -8.28 8.17 -5.51
CA ALA A 125 -7.02 8.86 -5.23
C ALA A 125 -6.15 9.09 -6.48
N LEU A 126 -6.70 8.86 -7.68
CA LEU A 126 -6.06 9.20 -8.95
C LEU A 126 -5.96 10.73 -9.10
N VAL A 127 -4.81 11.22 -9.58
CA VAL A 127 -4.48 12.65 -9.73
C VAL A 127 -4.30 13.04 -11.19
#